data_AF-A0A518JTT6-F1
#
_entry.id   AF-A0A518JTT6-F1
#
_cell.length_a   1.000
_cell.length_b   1.000
_cell.length_c   1.000
_cell.angle_alpha   90.00
_cell.angle_beta   90.00
_cell.angle_gamma   90.00
#
_symmetry.space_group_name_H-M   'P 1'
#
loop_
_entity.id
_entity.type
_entity.pdbx_description
1 polymer ?
#
loop_
_entity_poly.entity_id
_entity_poly.type
_entity_poly.pdbx_seq_one_letter_code
_entity_poly.pdbx_strand_id
1 'polypeptide(L)'
;MNRRQTKICKYLGFVLRHHPEAIGIQPEAYGWVEIDALVANANAAGKSITRELVLQVVELDERKAFVISDDGQRIRAVVGNAN
;
A
#
# COMPACT_ATOMS: atom_id res chain seq x y z
N MET A 1 -7.39 -3.48 13.94
CA MET A 1 -7.23 -2.18 13.24
C MET A 1 -8.15 -1.10 13.81
N ASN A 2 -7.67 0.14 13.95
CA ASN A 2 -8.49 1.32 14.29
C ASN A 2 -9.09 1.99 13.04
N ARG A 3 -10.07 2.92 13.19
CA ARG A 3 -10.74 3.61 12.06
C ARG A 3 -9.76 4.22 11.04
N ARG A 4 -8.66 4.83 11.50
CA ARG A 4 -7.63 5.40 10.62
C ARG A 4 -6.90 4.33 9.80
N GLN A 5 -6.48 3.25 10.45
CA GLN A 5 -5.81 2.12 9.80
C GLN A 5 -6.72 1.44 8.77
N THR A 6 -8.01 1.28 9.08
CA THR A 6 -8.98 0.72 8.13
C THR A 6 -9.15 1.58 6.88
N LYS A 7 -9.19 2.91 7.01
CA LYS A 7 -9.23 3.82 5.86
C LYS A 7 -7.99 3.69 4.99
N ILE A 8 -6.82 3.57 5.61
CA ILE A 8 -5.55 3.42 4.90
C ILE A 8 -5.46 2.06 4.24
N CYS A 9 -5.82 0.98 4.91
CA CYS A 9 -5.94 -0.36 4.32
C CYS A 9 -6.78 -0.34 3.04
N LYS A 10 -7.97 0.27 3.08
CA LYS A 10 -8.83 0.42 1.90
C LYS A 10 -8.17 1.25 0.80
N TYR A 11 -7.53 2.35 1.17
CA TYR A 11 -6.84 3.22 0.23
C TYR A 11 -5.65 2.52 -0.45
N LEU A 12 -4.82 1.82 0.32
CA LEU A 12 -3.72 1.00 -0.19
C LEU A 12 -4.22 -0.09 -1.13
N GLY A 13 -5.31 -0.78 -0.77
CA GLY A 13 -5.94 -1.75 -1.65
C GLY A 13 -6.42 -1.15 -2.96
N PHE A 14 -7.01 0.05 -2.92
CA PHE A 14 -7.45 0.76 -4.13
C PHE A 14 -6.27 1.17 -5.03
N VAL A 15 -5.25 1.82 -4.46
CA VAL A 15 -4.09 2.29 -5.19
C VAL A 15 -3.27 1.13 -5.75
N LEU A 16 -2.91 0.15 -4.91
CA LEU A 16 -1.99 -0.93 -5.31
C LEU A 16 -2.63 -1.95 -6.26
N ARG A 17 -3.97 -2.09 -6.29
CA ARG A 17 -4.65 -3.07 -7.16
C ARG A 17 -5.26 -2.47 -8.42
N HIS A 18 -5.69 -1.21 -8.37
CA HIS A 18 -6.53 -0.65 -9.43
C HIS A 18 -5.94 0.62 -10.03
N HIS A 19 -5.35 1.49 -9.22
CA HIS A 19 -4.97 2.84 -9.68
C HIS A 19 -3.67 3.35 -9.04
N PRO A 20 -2.52 2.71 -9.30
CA PRO A 20 -1.23 3.26 -8.88
C PRO A 20 -0.96 4.62 -9.55
N GLU A 21 -1.46 4.83 -10.76
CA GLU A 21 -1.36 6.08 -11.50
C GLU A 21 -2.13 7.25 -10.85
N ALA A 22 -3.14 6.97 -10.02
CA ALA A 22 -3.90 8.01 -9.33
C ALA A 22 -3.05 8.83 -8.35
N ILE A 23 -1.89 8.30 -7.97
CA ILE A 23 -0.88 9.02 -7.21
C ILE A 23 0.46 9.13 -7.96
N GLY A 24 0.45 8.99 -9.29
CA GLY A 24 1.67 9.13 -10.09
C GLY A 24 2.73 8.06 -9.82
N ILE A 25 2.32 6.88 -9.34
CA ILE A 25 3.24 5.76 -9.12
C ILE A 25 3.12 4.79 -10.27
N GLN A 26 4.26 4.34 -10.76
CA GLN A 26 4.35 3.23 -11.68
C GLN A 26 4.87 2.01 -10.90
N PRO A 27 4.06 0.95 -10.77
CA PRO A 27 4.53 -0.27 -10.14
C PRO A 27 5.65 -0.88 -10.99
N GLU A 28 6.70 -1.34 -10.32
CA GLU A 28 7.76 -2.14 -10.91
C GLU A 28 7.23 -3.51 -11.37
N ALA A 29 8.14 -4.34 -11.90
CA ALA A 29 7.83 -5.72 -12.24
C ALA A 29 7.12 -6.43 -11.07
N TYR A 30 6.10 -7.23 -11.39
CA TYR A 30 5.30 -7.99 -10.42
C TYR A 30 4.49 -7.15 -9.40
N GLY A 31 4.26 -5.87 -9.69
CA GLY A 31 3.34 -5.03 -8.90
C GLY A 31 3.96 -4.41 -7.64
N TRP A 32 5.30 -4.38 -7.56
CA TRP A 32 6.00 -3.76 -6.43
C TRP A 32 6.02 -2.24 -6.53
N VAL A 33 5.90 -1.58 -5.38
CA VAL A 33 5.93 -0.13 -5.25
C VAL A 33 6.84 0.26 -4.10
N GLU A 34 7.72 1.22 -4.31
CA GLU A 34 8.53 1.85 -3.27
C GLU A 34 7.63 2.49 -2.19
N ILE A 35 7.81 2.12 -0.92
CA ILE A 35 6.99 2.63 0.19
C ILE A 35 7.21 4.13 0.37
N ASP A 36 8.44 4.61 0.21
CA ASP A 36 8.74 6.04 0.32
C ASP A 36 8.06 6.84 -0.80
N ALA A 37 8.06 6.34 -2.03
CA ALA A 37 7.32 6.95 -3.14
C ALA A 37 5.80 6.91 -2.89
N LEU A 38 5.27 5.80 -2.38
CA LEU A 38 3.87 5.65 -1.97
C LEU A 38 3.46 6.69 -0.94
N VAL A 39 4.27 6.86 0.10
CA VAL A 39 4.01 7.82 1.17
C VAL A 39 4.09 9.24 0.64
N ALA A 40 5.16 9.59 -0.09
CA ALA A 40 5.36 10.93 -0.63
C ALA A 40 4.19 11.33 -1.55
N ASN A 41 3.85 10.48 -2.52
CA ASN A 41 2.79 10.77 -3.48
C ASN A 41 1.39 10.76 -2.86
N ALA A 42 1.11 9.84 -1.92
CA ALA A 42 -0.16 9.86 -1.22
C ALA A 42 -0.34 11.14 -0.40
N ASN A 43 0.72 11.62 0.26
CA ASN A 43 0.70 12.89 0.98
C ASN A 43 0.54 14.09 0.02
N ALA A 44 1.19 14.06 -1.15
CA ALA A 44 0.99 15.07 -2.20
C ALA A 44 -0.47 15.08 -2.73
N ALA A 45 -1.13 13.92 -2.77
CA ALA A 45 -2.55 13.77 -3.10
C ALA A 45 -3.49 14.13 -1.92
N GLY A 46 -2.98 14.76 -0.86
CA GLY A 46 -3.75 15.24 0.29
C GLY A 46 -4.09 14.17 1.32
N LYS A 47 -3.39 13.03 1.32
CA LYS A 47 -3.48 12.05 2.42
C LYS A 47 -2.51 12.42 3.55
N SER A 48 -2.65 11.72 4.67
CA SER A 48 -1.74 11.84 5.82
C SER A 48 -1.30 10.44 6.24
N ILE A 49 -0.36 9.89 5.45
CA ILE A 49 0.16 8.53 5.57
C ILE A 49 1.65 8.63 5.90
N THR A 50 2.15 7.71 6.72
CA THR A 50 3.58 7.56 7.03
C THR A 50 4.01 6.13 6.75
N ARG A 51 5.31 5.92 6.59
CA ARG A 51 5.89 4.59 6.41
C ARG A 51 5.53 3.64 7.55
N GLU A 52 5.64 4.09 8.79
CA GLU A 52 5.24 3.32 9.98
C GLU A 52 3.77 2.89 9.92
N LEU A 53 2.88 3.77 9.46
CA LEU A 53 1.46 3.47 9.37
C LEU A 53 1.15 2.47 8.25
N VAL A 54 1.90 2.50 7.15
CA VAL A 54 1.83 1.47 6.11
C VAL A 54 2.25 0.12 6.70
N LEU A 55 3.40 0.06 7.38
CA LEU A 55 3.91 -1.17 7.99
C LEU A 55 2.94 -1.73 9.04
N GLN A 56 2.40 -0.89 9.93
CA GLN A 56 1.37 -1.30 10.89
C GLN A 56 0.12 -1.84 10.21
N VAL A 57 -0.31 -1.23 9.10
CA VAL A 57 -1.48 -1.72 8.35
C VAL A 57 -1.21 -3.09 7.75
N VAL A 58 0.00 -3.34 7.24
CA VAL A 58 0.37 -4.66 6.70
C VAL A 58 0.50 -5.70 7.83
N GLU A 59 1.09 -5.34 8.96
CA GLU A 59 1.23 -6.23 10.13
C GLU A 59 -0.13 -6.63 10.71
N LEU A 60 -1.07 -5.68 10.75
CA LEU A 60 -2.43 -5.91 11.25
C LEU A 60 -3.39 -6.47 10.18
N ASP A 61 -2.92 -6.69 8.95
CA ASP A 61 -3.73 -7.22 7.88
C ASP A 61 -3.83 -8.75 7.95
N GLU A 62 -4.84 -9.21 8.67
CA GLU A 62 -5.13 -10.64 8.88
C GLU A 62 -5.35 -11.40 7.57
N ARG A 63 -5.76 -10.70 6.51
CA ARG A 63 -6.05 -11.30 5.19
C ARG A 63 -4.81 -11.43 4.31
N LYS A 64 -3.65 -10.94 4.75
CA LYS A 64 -2.40 -10.94 3.97
C LYS A 64 -2.59 -10.37 2.55
N ALA A 65 -3.42 -9.34 2.43
CA ALA A 65 -3.68 -8.60 1.21
C ALA A 65 -2.48 -7.78 0.75
N PHE A 66 -1.48 -7.55 1.61
CA PHE A 66 -0.26 -6.82 1.31
C PHE A 66 0.98 -7.60 1.71
N VAL A 67 2.07 -7.42 0.96
CA VAL A 67 3.39 -8.01 1.24
C VAL A 67 4.45 -6.93 1.13
N ILE A 68 5.38 -6.93 2.07
CA ILE A 68 6.58 -6.09 2.09
C ILE A 68 7.77 -6.88 1.52
N SER A 69 8.69 -6.23 0.81
CA SER A 69 9.93 -6.85 0.34
C SER A 69 10.84 -7.26 1.50
N ASP A 70 11.80 -8.15 1.24
CA ASP A 70 12.75 -8.63 2.24
C ASP A 70 13.63 -7.49 2.80
N ASP A 71 14.02 -6.55 1.93
CA ASP A 71 14.72 -5.31 2.27
C ASP A 71 13.82 -4.28 3.01
N GLY A 72 12.52 -4.52 3.09
CA GLY A 72 11.57 -3.65 3.76
C GLY A 72 11.19 -2.40 3.00
N GLN A 73 11.74 -2.11 1.81
CA GLN A 73 11.56 -0.84 1.11
C GLN A 73 10.34 -0.80 0.20
N ARG A 74 9.83 -1.96 -0.22
CA ARG A 74 8.75 -2.08 -1.20
C ARG A 74 7.53 -2.76 -0.62
N ILE A 75 6.38 -2.41 -1.18
CA ILE A 75 5.09 -3.03 -0.88
C ILE A 75 4.41 -3.43 -2.19
N ARG A 76 3.71 -4.56 -2.17
CA ARG A 76 2.76 -4.92 -3.23
C ARG A 76 1.46 -5.41 -2.64
N ALA A 77 0.37 -5.24 -3.39
CA ALA A 77 -0.86 -5.93 -3.09
C ALA A 77 -0.79 -7.37 -3.59
N VAL A 78 -1.27 -8.30 -2.77
CA VAL A 78 -1.55 -9.66 -3.22
C VAL A 78 -2.87 -9.61 -3.97
N VAL A 79 -2.82 -9.92 -5.27
CA VAL A 79 -4.01 -10.25 -6.05
C VAL A 79 -4.44 -11.63 -5.57
N GLY A 80 -5.53 -11.68 -4.80
CA GLY A 80 -6.19 -12.95 -4.57
C GLY A 80 -6.77 -13.40 -5.91
N ASN A 81 -6.37 -14.58 -6.39
CA ASN A 81 -7.20 -15.31 -7.36
C ASN A 81 -8.56 -15.48 -6.69
N ALA A 82 -9.57 -14.71 -7.14
CA ALA A 82 -10.94 -15.05 -6.88
C ALA A 82 -11.21 -16.33 -7.66
N ASN A 83 -11.22 -17.46 -6.97
CA ASN A 83 -11.80 -18.70 -7.46
C ASN A 83 -13.07 -18.99 -6.66
#